data_AF-A0A7X7RHH6-F1
#
_entry.id   AF-A0A7X7RHH6-F1
#
_cell.length_a   1.000
_cell.length_b   1.000
_cell.length_c   1.000
_cell.angle_alpha   90.00
_cell.angle_beta   90.00
_cell.angle_gamma   90.00
#
_symmetry.space_group_name_H-M   'P 1'
#
loop_
_entity.id
_entity.type
_entity.pdbx_description
1 polymer ?
#
loop_
_entity_poly.entity_id
_entity_poly.type
_entity_poly.pdbx_seq_one_letter_code
_entity_poly.pdbx_strand_id
1 'polypeptide(L)'
;MTADLLREKYLRFFESKGHKIISGASLIPENDPTVLFTTAGMHPLVPFLLGEPHPAGRRLTDVQKCVRTGDIDAVGDSSHLTFFEMLGNWSLGDYFKKEAIAWSYEFLTSKACLGFDPARISVTVFEGEGDVPRDEESIAIWRSLGIPAERIHALPKDDNWWGPAGQTGPCGPDTEMFIDTLKPACSSACRPGCRCGKYIEIWNDVFMQ
;
A
#
# COMPACT_ATOMS: atom_id res chain seq x y z
N MET A 1 5.37 18.69 10.20
CA MET A 1 6.08 17.41 10.34
C MET A 1 7.14 17.35 9.25
N THR A 2 8.37 16.96 9.58
CA THR A 2 9.43 16.75 8.58
C THR A 2 9.37 15.32 8.02
N ALA A 3 10.05 15.05 6.90
CA ALA A 3 10.10 13.70 6.32
C ALA A 3 10.75 12.69 7.28
N ASP A 4 11.85 13.07 7.95
CA ASP A 4 12.52 12.21 8.95
C ASP A 4 11.57 11.83 10.10
N LEU A 5 10.81 12.80 10.59
CA LEU A 5 9.83 12.56 11.65
C LEU A 5 8.67 11.66 11.19
N LEU A 6 8.26 11.75 9.92
CA LEU A 6 7.25 10.85 9.36
C LEU A 6 7.76 9.41 9.31
N ARG A 7 8.98 9.18 8.82
CA ARG A 7 9.59 7.85 8.78
C ARG A 7 9.68 7.25 10.18
N GLU A 8 10.22 8.01 11.14
CA GLU A 8 10.33 7.54 12.52
C GLU A 8 8.96 7.22 13.11
N LYS A 9 7.97 8.10 12.92
CA LYS A 9 6.62 7.90 13.43
C LYS A 9 5.97 6.63 12.86
N TYR A 10 6.15 6.34 11.57
CA TYR A 10 5.66 5.11 10.95
C TYR A 10 6.31 3.86 11.53
N LEU A 11 7.65 3.84 11.59
CA LEU A 11 8.39 2.70 12.13
C LEU A 11 8.04 2.42 13.60
N ARG A 12 7.93 3.47 14.42
CA ARG A 12 7.53 3.35 15.84
C ARG A 12 6.08 2.90 16.01
N PHE A 13 5.19 3.33 15.12
CA PHE A 13 3.81 2.87 15.14
C PHE A 13 3.74 1.35 14.93
N PHE A 14 4.38 0.81 13.89
CA PHE A 14 4.38 -0.63 13.65
C PHE A 14 5.22 -1.42 14.66
N GLU A 15 6.30 -0.86 15.18
CA GLU A 15 7.03 -1.45 16.32
C GLU A 15 6.10 -1.65 17.53
N SER A 16 5.21 -0.68 17.81
CA SER A 16 4.21 -0.80 18.88
C SER A 16 3.14 -1.89 18.62
N LYS A 17 2.96 -2.32 17.37
CA LYS A 17 2.09 -3.45 16.96
C LYS A 17 2.85 -4.80 16.91
N GLY A 18 4.12 -4.79 17.34
CA GLY A 18 4.97 -5.98 17.42
C GLY A 18 5.79 -6.27 16.16
N HIS A 19 5.86 -5.33 15.21
CA HIS A 19 6.72 -5.48 14.04
C HIS A 19 8.18 -5.20 14.42
N LYS A 20 9.08 -6.00 13.85
CA LYS A 20 10.50 -5.75 13.97
C LYS A 20 10.94 -4.77 12.89
N ILE A 21 11.56 -3.67 13.30
CA ILE A 21 12.19 -2.73 12.37
C ILE A 21 13.38 -3.43 11.72
N ILE A 22 13.38 -3.50 10.38
CA ILE A 22 14.49 -4.00 9.57
C ILE A 22 15.04 -2.87 8.69
N SER A 23 16.26 -3.04 8.20
CA SER A 23 16.82 -2.14 7.19
C SER A 23 16.25 -2.44 5.82
N GLY A 24 15.93 -1.40 5.04
CA GLY A 24 15.68 -1.57 3.61
C GLY A 24 16.90 -2.14 2.88
N ALA A 25 16.66 -2.78 1.75
CA ALA A 25 17.69 -3.38 0.90
C ALA A 25 18.29 -2.41 -0.12
N SER A 26 19.29 -2.88 -0.86
CA SER A 26 19.90 -2.17 -1.98
C SER A 26 18.87 -1.82 -3.08
N LEU A 27 19.15 -0.75 -3.83
CA LEU A 27 18.44 -0.45 -5.08
C LEU A 27 18.76 -1.46 -6.18
N ILE A 28 19.95 -2.08 -6.10
CA ILE A 28 20.41 -3.11 -7.04
C ILE A 28 20.02 -4.46 -6.44
N PRO A 29 19.08 -5.21 -7.05
CA PRO A 29 18.69 -6.52 -6.57
C PRO A 29 19.88 -7.48 -6.64
N GLU A 30 20.15 -8.20 -5.55
CA GLU A 30 21.27 -9.16 -5.51
C GLU A 30 20.88 -10.51 -6.12
N ASN A 31 19.60 -10.91 -6.03
CA ASN A 31 19.13 -12.25 -6.33
C ASN A 31 17.85 -12.31 -7.18
N ASP A 32 17.50 -11.23 -7.88
CA ASP A 32 16.32 -11.20 -8.76
C ASP A 32 16.69 -10.70 -10.17
N PRO A 33 16.82 -11.60 -11.16
CA PRO A 33 17.15 -11.22 -12.53
C PRO A 33 15.95 -10.64 -13.30
N THR A 34 14.76 -10.62 -12.72
CA THR A 34 13.54 -10.17 -13.40
C THR A 34 13.30 -8.67 -13.30
N VAL A 35 13.95 -8.00 -12.35
CA VAL A 35 13.80 -6.56 -12.10
C VAL A 35 15.14 -5.83 -12.22
N LEU A 36 15.12 -4.64 -12.84
CA LEU A 36 16.33 -3.81 -13.01
C LEU A 36 16.75 -3.12 -11.70
N PHE A 37 15.77 -2.66 -10.93
CA PHE A 37 15.95 -2.02 -9.64
C PHE A 37 14.91 -2.52 -8.64
N THR A 38 15.17 -2.36 -7.36
CA THR A 38 14.15 -2.52 -6.32
C THR A 38 13.05 -1.46 -6.50
N THR A 39 11.85 -1.88 -6.91
CA THR A 39 10.72 -0.96 -7.21
C THR A 39 9.67 -0.89 -6.09
N ALA A 40 9.75 -1.82 -5.13
CA ALA A 40 8.85 -1.94 -3.98
C ALA A 40 9.56 -2.55 -2.77
N GLY A 41 9.05 -2.28 -1.57
CA GLY A 41 9.52 -2.85 -0.30
C GLY A 41 9.40 -4.37 -0.20
N MET A 42 8.52 -4.98 -1.01
CA MET A 42 8.32 -6.43 -0.99
C MET A 42 9.42 -7.21 -1.71
N HIS A 43 10.15 -6.62 -2.68
CA HIS A 43 11.12 -7.36 -3.50
C HIS A 43 12.18 -8.11 -2.65
N PRO A 44 12.82 -7.48 -1.65
CA PRO A 44 13.80 -8.18 -0.82
C PRO A 44 13.16 -9.21 0.11
N LEU A 45 11.84 -9.18 0.26
CA LEU A 45 11.07 -10.01 1.16
C LEU A 45 10.37 -11.19 0.46
N VAL A 46 10.46 -11.29 -0.87
CA VAL A 46 9.80 -12.34 -1.66
C VAL A 46 10.02 -13.76 -1.12
N PRO A 47 11.25 -14.21 -0.78
CA PRO A 47 11.45 -15.56 -0.25
C PRO A 47 10.63 -15.83 1.03
N PHE A 48 10.55 -14.83 1.91
CA PHE A 48 9.83 -14.96 3.18
C PHE A 48 8.31 -14.86 3.01
N LEU A 49 7.85 -14.06 2.04
CA LEU A 49 6.45 -14.02 1.63
C LEU A 49 6.01 -15.35 1.00
N LEU A 50 6.92 -16.07 0.35
CA LEU A 50 6.71 -17.42 -0.19
C LEU A 50 6.81 -18.54 0.88
N GLY A 51 7.08 -18.19 2.14
CA GLY A 51 7.02 -19.10 3.28
C GLY A 51 8.36 -19.40 3.95
N GLU A 52 9.48 -18.86 3.47
CA GLU A 52 10.74 -18.98 4.19
C GLU A 52 10.71 -18.19 5.52
N PRO A 53 11.31 -18.71 6.61
CA PRO A 53 11.35 -17.99 7.87
C PRO A 53 12.32 -16.81 7.80
N HIS A 54 11.85 -15.62 8.16
CA HIS A 54 12.72 -14.45 8.31
C HIS A 54 13.39 -14.43 9.70
N PRO A 55 14.70 -14.15 9.83
CA PRO A 55 15.42 -14.19 11.12
C PRO A 55 14.90 -13.18 12.15
N ALA A 56 14.25 -12.12 11.70
CA ALA A 56 13.69 -11.08 12.56
C ALA A 56 12.25 -11.37 13.04
N GLY A 57 11.67 -12.52 12.67
CA GLY A 57 10.32 -12.93 13.04
C GLY A 57 9.30 -12.77 11.91
N ARG A 58 8.01 -12.79 12.26
CA ARG A 58 6.89 -12.85 11.30
C ARG A 58 6.21 -11.51 11.00
N ARG A 59 6.60 -10.45 11.70
CA ARG A 59 6.07 -9.10 11.51
C ARG A 59 7.24 -8.15 11.31
N LEU A 60 7.31 -7.50 10.16
CA LEU A 60 8.46 -6.66 9.79
C LEU A 60 8.00 -5.28 9.36
N THR A 61 8.77 -4.24 9.64
CA THR A 61 8.51 -2.89 9.10
C THR A 61 9.82 -2.22 8.69
N ASP A 62 9.76 -1.46 7.61
CA ASP A 62 10.94 -0.85 7.02
C ASP A 62 10.61 0.41 6.21
N VAL A 63 11.67 1.07 5.74
CA VAL A 63 11.60 2.10 4.72
C VAL A 63 12.52 1.68 3.58
N GLN A 64 11.91 1.22 2.49
CA GLN A 64 12.64 0.78 1.30
C GLN A 64 12.86 1.96 0.36
N LYS A 65 14.09 2.13 -0.09
CA LYS A 65 14.40 3.01 -1.22
C LYS A 65 13.98 2.31 -2.51
N CYS A 66 13.21 2.99 -3.34
CA CYS A 66 12.67 2.43 -4.57
C CYS A 66 13.11 3.26 -5.78
N VAL A 67 13.33 2.61 -6.91
CA VAL A 67 13.47 3.27 -8.22
C VAL A 67 12.46 2.67 -9.18
N ARG A 68 11.56 3.51 -9.72
CA ARG A 68 10.61 3.14 -10.77
C ARG A 68 10.91 3.93 -12.04
N THR A 69 11.37 3.22 -13.07
CA THR A 69 11.61 3.81 -14.39
C THR A 69 10.36 3.81 -15.27
N GLY A 70 9.36 2.98 -14.97
CA GLY A 70 8.07 2.98 -15.67
C GLY A 70 7.28 4.28 -15.47
N ASP A 71 7.52 4.99 -14.37
CA ASP A 71 6.84 6.24 -14.05
C ASP A 71 7.52 7.47 -14.67
N ILE A 72 8.59 7.30 -15.44
CA ILE A 72 9.45 8.40 -15.90
C ILE A 72 8.70 9.48 -16.70
N ASP A 73 7.70 9.08 -17.51
CA ASP A 73 6.91 9.99 -18.31
C ASP A 73 5.90 10.81 -17.48
N ALA A 74 5.58 10.36 -16.27
CA ALA A 74 4.71 11.08 -15.33
C ALA A 74 5.48 12.05 -14.40
N VAL A 75 6.82 11.93 -14.37
CA VAL A 75 7.66 12.78 -13.52
C VAL A 75 7.53 14.24 -13.90
N GLY A 76 7.34 15.09 -12.89
CA GLY A 76 7.02 16.50 -13.05
C GLY A 76 5.58 16.84 -12.67
N ASP A 77 4.75 15.84 -12.42
CA ASP A 77 3.47 16.02 -11.75
C ASP A 77 3.60 16.15 -10.22
N SER A 78 2.47 16.13 -9.50
CA SER A 78 2.44 16.35 -8.06
C SER A 78 2.70 15.10 -7.20
N SER A 79 2.86 13.91 -7.79
CA SER A 79 2.88 12.65 -7.04
C SER A 79 3.89 11.61 -7.53
N HIS A 80 4.40 11.71 -8.76
CA HIS A 80 5.31 10.71 -9.33
C HIS A 80 6.77 11.13 -9.22
N LEU A 81 7.59 10.20 -8.76
CA LEU A 81 9.04 10.30 -8.66
C LEU A 81 9.66 9.05 -9.28
N THR A 82 10.86 9.16 -9.83
CA THR A 82 11.64 7.97 -10.17
C THR A 82 12.21 7.32 -8.92
N PHE A 83 12.81 8.11 -8.03
CA PHE A 83 13.33 7.65 -6.74
C PHE A 83 12.42 8.12 -5.61
N PHE A 84 12.00 7.19 -4.76
CA PHE A 84 11.18 7.49 -3.59
C PHE A 84 11.44 6.47 -2.47
N GLU A 85 10.86 6.74 -1.31
CA GLU A 85 10.87 5.82 -0.17
C GLU A 85 9.49 5.24 0.04
N MET A 86 9.41 3.91 0.08
CA MET A 86 8.21 3.16 0.39
C MET A 86 8.27 2.74 1.86
N LEU A 87 7.30 3.18 2.65
CA LEU A 87 7.16 2.79 4.05
C LEU A 87 6.33 1.50 4.07
N GLY A 88 6.89 0.41 4.61
CA GLY A 88 6.32 -0.93 4.51
C GLY A 88 6.05 -1.60 5.86
N ASN A 89 4.98 -2.38 5.94
CA ASN A 89 4.71 -3.32 7.01
C ASN A 89 4.32 -4.68 6.44
N TRP A 90 4.90 -5.75 6.96
CA TRP A 90 4.81 -7.07 6.37
C TRP A 90 4.34 -8.08 7.40
N SER A 91 3.34 -8.87 6.99
CA SER A 91 2.88 -10.06 7.72
C SER A 91 3.38 -11.30 7.00
N LEU A 92 4.20 -12.10 7.68
CA LEU A 92 4.73 -13.37 7.16
C LEU A 92 3.96 -14.52 7.83
N GLY A 93 2.73 -14.75 7.35
CA GLY A 93 1.84 -15.78 7.90
C GLY A 93 1.40 -15.51 9.35
N ASP A 94 1.16 -14.25 9.72
CA ASP A 94 0.74 -13.86 11.06
C ASP A 94 -0.68 -13.25 11.08
N TYR A 95 -0.81 -12.00 10.65
CA TYR A 95 -2.10 -11.31 10.49
C TYR A 95 -2.47 -11.14 9.01
N PHE A 96 -3.71 -10.75 8.73
CA PHE A 96 -4.19 -10.56 7.35
C PHE A 96 -5.01 -9.27 7.21
N LYS A 97 -6.04 -9.25 6.36
CA LYS A 97 -6.82 -8.07 6.00
C LYS A 97 -7.30 -7.26 7.20
N LYS A 98 -7.88 -7.92 8.20
CA LYS A 98 -8.51 -7.22 9.34
C LYS A 98 -7.53 -6.31 10.09
N GLU A 99 -6.40 -6.85 10.51
CA GLU A 99 -5.39 -6.08 11.24
C GLU A 99 -4.64 -5.12 10.31
N ALA A 100 -4.32 -5.53 9.07
CA ALA A 100 -3.65 -4.68 8.10
C ALA A 100 -4.45 -3.38 7.87
N ILE A 101 -5.70 -3.51 7.44
CA ILE A 101 -6.61 -2.40 7.15
C ILE A 101 -6.83 -1.54 8.41
N ALA A 102 -7.06 -2.18 9.57
CA ALA A 102 -7.30 -1.45 10.81
C ALA A 102 -6.10 -0.60 11.25
N TRP A 103 -4.88 -1.13 11.14
CA TRP A 103 -3.67 -0.39 11.53
C TRP A 103 -3.31 0.69 10.53
N SER A 104 -3.48 0.44 9.23
CA SER A 104 -3.29 1.47 8.21
C SER A 104 -4.27 2.63 8.43
N TYR A 105 -5.55 2.32 8.67
CA TYR A 105 -6.55 3.35 9.00
C TYR A 105 -6.22 4.10 10.30
N GLU A 106 -5.81 3.39 11.36
CA GLU A 106 -5.40 3.99 12.63
C GLU A 106 -4.22 4.95 12.45
N PHE A 107 -3.19 4.56 11.69
CA PHE A 107 -2.05 5.43 11.44
C PHE A 107 -2.45 6.72 10.71
N LEU A 108 -3.33 6.60 9.71
CA LEU A 108 -3.77 7.74 8.91
C LEU A 108 -4.65 8.70 9.73
N THR A 109 -5.58 8.19 10.53
CA THR A 109 -6.64 9.01 11.15
C THR A 109 -6.41 9.37 12.61
N SER A 110 -5.63 8.58 13.35
CA SER A 110 -5.39 8.84 14.76
C SER A 110 -4.65 10.17 14.94
N LYS A 111 -5.12 10.99 15.88
CA LYS A 111 -4.47 12.26 16.26
C LYS A 111 -3.06 12.06 16.81
N ALA A 112 -2.75 10.87 17.34
CA ALA A 112 -1.40 10.53 17.78
C ALA A 112 -0.45 10.26 16.59
N CYS A 113 -1.00 9.91 15.43
CA CYS A 113 -0.27 9.57 14.21
C CYS A 113 -0.32 10.73 13.21
N LEU A 114 -1.01 10.58 12.07
CA LEU A 114 -1.11 11.62 11.04
C LEU A 114 -2.31 12.56 11.22
N GLY A 115 -3.38 12.08 11.86
CA GLY A 115 -4.55 12.89 12.18
C GLY A 115 -5.30 13.41 10.94
N PHE A 116 -5.27 12.67 9.82
CA PHE A 116 -6.11 13.00 8.68
C PHE A 116 -7.58 12.94 9.06
N ASP A 117 -8.37 13.84 8.49
CA ASP A 117 -9.82 13.82 8.63
C ASP A 117 -10.37 12.56 7.95
N PRO A 118 -11.03 11.65 8.69
CA PRO A 118 -11.67 10.47 8.11
C PRO A 118 -12.66 10.77 6.97
N ALA A 119 -13.25 11.98 6.95
CA ALA A 119 -14.15 12.39 5.89
C ALA A 119 -13.44 12.59 4.53
N ARG A 120 -12.10 12.74 4.54
CA ARG A 120 -11.27 12.91 3.34
C ARG A 120 -10.67 11.60 2.83
N ILE A 121 -10.91 10.48 3.51
CA ILE A 121 -10.42 9.17 3.09
C ILE A 121 -11.48 8.47 2.24
N SER A 122 -11.06 8.08 1.04
CA SER A 122 -11.75 7.10 0.20
C SER A 122 -10.83 5.90 0.00
N VAL A 123 -11.43 4.74 -0.23
CA VAL A 123 -10.67 3.48 -0.41
C VAL A 123 -11.14 2.75 -1.65
N THR A 124 -10.24 1.97 -2.23
CA THR A 124 -10.53 1.09 -3.37
C THR A 124 -10.35 -0.37 -2.97
N VAL A 125 -11.03 -1.28 -3.64
CA VAL A 125 -10.94 -2.73 -3.43
C VAL A 125 -11.10 -3.45 -4.76
N PHE A 126 -10.59 -4.66 -4.86
CA PHE A 126 -10.75 -5.48 -6.07
C PHE A 126 -12.22 -5.83 -6.36
N GLU A 127 -12.69 -5.52 -7.57
CA GLU A 127 -14.08 -5.76 -7.99
C GLU A 127 -14.41 -7.21 -8.38
N GLY A 128 -13.38 -8.05 -8.54
CA GLY A 128 -13.50 -9.41 -9.05
C GLY A 128 -13.24 -9.49 -10.55
N GLU A 129 -12.67 -10.60 -10.99
CA GLU A 129 -12.44 -10.89 -12.42
C GLU A 129 -12.44 -12.41 -12.63
N GLY A 130 -13.24 -12.89 -13.60
CA GLY A 130 -13.34 -14.32 -13.90
C GLY A 130 -13.80 -15.13 -12.68
N ASP A 131 -12.95 -16.07 -12.24
CA ASP A 131 -13.22 -16.95 -11.09
C ASP A 131 -12.80 -16.33 -9.75
N VAL A 132 -12.16 -15.15 -9.74
CA VAL A 132 -11.77 -14.47 -8.52
C VAL A 132 -12.90 -13.52 -8.09
N PRO A 133 -13.54 -13.74 -6.94
CA PRO A 133 -14.67 -12.92 -6.51
C PRO A 133 -14.21 -11.51 -6.10
N ARG A 134 -15.19 -10.60 -6.04
CA ARG A 134 -15.02 -9.28 -5.40
C ARG A 134 -14.52 -9.43 -3.96
N ASP A 135 -13.67 -8.51 -3.53
CA ASP A 135 -13.14 -8.51 -2.16
C ASP A 135 -14.17 -7.97 -1.12
N GLU A 136 -15.21 -8.78 -0.86
CA GLU A 136 -16.24 -8.47 0.14
C GLU A 136 -15.69 -8.38 1.58
N GLU A 137 -14.57 -9.07 1.85
CA GLU A 137 -13.95 -9.06 3.17
C GLU A 137 -13.37 -7.68 3.49
N SER A 138 -12.58 -7.12 2.58
CA SER A 138 -12.03 -5.76 2.73
C SER A 138 -13.14 -4.71 2.81
N ILE A 139 -14.19 -4.85 2.00
CA ILE A 139 -15.38 -3.96 2.06
C ILE A 139 -16.00 -3.99 3.46
N ALA A 140 -16.21 -5.18 4.03
CA ALA A 140 -16.82 -5.33 5.35
C ALA A 140 -15.94 -4.72 6.45
N ILE A 141 -14.62 -4.92 6.37
CA ILE A 141 -13.67 -4.34 7.33
C ILE A 141 -13.69 -2.81 7.25
N TRP A 142 -13.61 -2.22 6.06
CA TRP A 142 -13.67 -0.76 5.88
C TRP A 142 -14.97 -0.14 6.42
N ARG A 143 -16.11 -0.80 6.17
CA ARG A 143 -17.41 -0.39 6.74
C ARG A 143 -17.40 -0.44 8.26
N SER A 144 -16.79 -1.47 8.85
CA SER A 144 -16.69 -1.59 10.31
C SER A 144 -15.84 -0.49 10.96
N LEU A 145 -14.90 0.09 10.21
CA LEU A 145 -14.08 1.23 10.62
C LEU A 145 -14.77 2.59 10.39
N GLY A 146 -15.98 2.59 9.82
CA GLY A 146 -16.79 3.80 9.62
C GLY A 146 -16.59 4.50 8.26
N ILE A 147 -15.89 3.88 7.31
CA ILE A 147 -15.89 4.38 5.92
C ILE A 147 -17.26 4.12 5.30
N PRO A 148 -17.96 5.15 4.82
CA PRO A 148 -19.30 4.98 4.26
C PRO A 148 -19.23 4.35 2.87
N ALA A 149 -20.30 3.67 2.46
CA ALA A 149 -20.30 2.85 1.25
C ALA A 149 -19.97 3.63 -0.03
N GLU A 150 -20.37 4.90 -0.11
CA GLU A 150 -20.09 5.79 -1.24
C GLU A 150 -18.61 6.18 -1.40
N ARG A 151 -17.77 5.91 -0.39
CA ARG A 151 -16.31 6.11 -0.42
C ARG A 151 -15.51 4.81 -0.51
N ILE A 152 -16.18 3.68 -0.70
CA ILE A 152 -15.56 2.37 -0.96
C ILE A 152 -15.82 2.03 -2.43
N HIS A 153 -14.79 2.09 -3.25
CA HIS A 153 -14.90 1.89 -4.70
C HIS A 153 -14.38 0.51 -5.08
N ALA A 154 -15.22 -0.35 -5.65
CA ALA A 154 -14.76 -1.59 -6.26
C ALA A 154 -14.23 -1.27 -7.66
N LEU A 155 -12.98 -1.61 -7.95
CA LEU A 155 -12.28 -1.30 -9.21
C LEU A 155 -11.69 -2.55 -9.88
N PRO A 156 -11.44 -2.49 -11.21
CA PRO A 156 -10.87 -3.60 -11.98
C PRO A 156 -9.46 -3.97 -11.53
N LYS A 157 -8.99 -5.09 -12.07
CA LYS A 157 -7.64 -5.64 -11.85
C LYS A 157 -6.51 -4.65 -12.12
N ASP A 158 -6.66 -3.79 -13.15
CA ASP A 158 -5.67 -2.77 -13.48
C ASP A 158 -5.45 -1.75 -12.35
N ASP A 159 -6.45 -1.55 -11.50
CA ASP A 159 -6.42 -0.64 -10.34
C ASP A 159 -6.17 -1.41 -9.03
N ASN A 160 -6.76 -2.60 -8.84
CA ASN A 160 -6.76 -3.29 -7.55
C ASN A 160 -6.25 -4.75 -7.59
N TRP A 161 -5.15 -4.96 -8.29
CA TRP A 161 -4.42 -6.23 -8.26
C TRP A 161 -2.93 -5.97 -8.39
N TRP A 162 -2.16 -6.37 -7.36
CA TRP A 162 -0.73 -6.16 -7.36
C TRP A 162 0.03 -7.40 -7.82
N GLY A 163 0.86 -7.24 -8.84
CA GLY A 163 1.83 -8.23 -9.31
C GLY A 163 1.29 -9.26 -10.31
N PRO A 164 2.08 -10.32 -10.59
CA PRO A 164 3.46 -10.54 -10.12
C PRO A 164 4.46 -9.53 -10.70
N ALA A 165 5.57 -9.26 -9.98
CA ALA A 165 6.64 -8.36 -10.43
C ALA A 165 7.36 -8.86 -11.72
N GLY A 166 7.19 -10.13 -12.07
CA GLY A 166 7.66 -10.77 -13.30
C GLY A 166 6.61 -11.74 -13.87
N GLN A 167 7.04 -12.82 -14.55
CA GLN A 167 6.09 -13.84 -15.05
C GLN A 167 5.47 -14.70 -13.93
N THR A 168 6.12 -14.74 -12.77
CA THR A 168 5.74 -15.54 -11.60
C THR A 168 6.15 -14.79 -10.33
N GLY A 169 5.44 -14.98 -9.22
CA GLY A 169 5.78 -14.38 -7.93
C GLY A 169 4.55 -14.12 -7.06
N PRO A 170 4.75 -13.60 -5.84
CA PRO A 170 3.66 -13.18 -4.98
C PRO A 170 2.80 -12.11 -5.67
N CYS A 171 1.49 -12.33 -5.70
CA CYS A 171 0.51 -11.38 -6.21
C CYS A 171 -0.80 -11.54 -5.44
N GLY A 172 -1.73 -10.62 -5.62
CA GLY A 172 -3.05 -10.75 -5.02
C GLY A 172 -3.90 -9.49 -5.14
N PRO A 173 -5.16 -9.57 -4.70
CA PRO A 173 -6.00 -8.39 -4.58
C PRO A 173 -5.43 -7.46 -3.51
N ASP A 174 -5.72 -6.18 -3.66
CA ASP A 174 -5.31 -5.16 -2.71
C ASP A 174 -6.46 -4.22 -2.35
N THR A 175 -6.18 -3.34 -1.40
CA THR A 175 -7.01 -2.20 -1.09
C THR A 175 -6.13 -0.98 -0.93
N GLU A 176 -6.49 0.11 -1.60
CA GLU A 176 -5.71 1.34 -1.57
C GLU A 176 -6.46 2.45 -0.88
N MET A 177 -5.72 3.35 -0.24
CA MET A 177 -6.26 4.49 0.49
C MET A 177 -5.89 5.78 -0.23
N PHE A 178 -6.90 6.62 -0.43
CA PHE A 178 -6.77 7.89 -1.13
C PHE A 178 -7.18 9.05 -0.23
N ILE A 179 -6.44 10.16 -0.35
CA ILE A 179 -6.80 11.44 0.28
C ILE A 179 -7.45 12.36 -0.76
N ASP A 180 -8.64 12.86 -0.44
CA ASP A 180 -9.28 13.95 -1.19
C ASP A 180 -8.50 15.25 -0.95
N THR A 181 -7.88 15.78 -2.01
CA THR A 181 -7.10 17.03 -2.02
C THR A 181 -7.97 18.28 -2.01
N LEU A 182 -9.30 18.12 -2.02
CA LEU A 182 -10.31 19.17 -2.14
C LEU A 182 -10.33 19.86 -3.50
N LYS A 183 -9.59 19.34 -4.50
CA LYS A 183 -9.75 19.78 -5.88
C LYS A 183 -11.17 19.46 -6.38
N PRO A 184 -11.72 20.27 -7.30
CA PRO A 184 -12.98 19.97 -7.96
C PRO A 184 -12.94 18.62 -8.66
N ALA A 185 -14.07 17.92 -8.69
CA ALA A 185 -14.21 16.70 -9.48
C ALA A 185 -14.02 17.02 -10.97
N CYS A 186 -13.27 16.18 -11.69
CA CYS A 186 -13.08 16.35 -13.14
C CYS A 186 -14.32 15.99 -13.97
N SER A 187 -15.26 15.23 -13.38
CA SER A 187 -16.52 14.83 -13.98
C SER A 187 -17.48 14.32 -12.90
N SER A 188 -18.73 14.01 -13.27
CA SER A 188 -19.68 13.34 -12.38
C SER A 188 -19.26 11.92 -11.97
N ALA A 189 -18.33 11.30 -12.71
CA ALA A 189 -17.79 9.97 -12.43
C ALA A 189 -16.41 10.03 -11.75
N CYS A 190 -15.98 11.19 -11.26
CA CYS A 190 -14.69 11.35 -10.62
C CYS A 190 -14.57 10.48 -9.36
N ARG A 191 -13.58 9.60 -9.34
CA ARG A 191 -13.34 8.60 -8.30
C ARG A 191 -11.83 8.46 -8.00
N PRO A 192 -11.44 7.82 -6.90
CA PRO A 192 -10.11 7.24 -6.76
C PRO A 192 -9.68 6.46 -8.02
N GLY A 193 -8.40 6.55 -8.38
CA GLY A 193 -7.85 6.11 -9.68
C GLY A 193 -7.91 7.16 -10.81
N CYS A 194 -8.63 8.28 -10.64
CA CYS A 194 -8.61 9.37 -11.63
C CYS A 194 -7.31 10.18 -11.57
N ARG A 195 -6.67 10.40 -12.72
CA ARG A 195 -5.44 11.23 -12.86
C ARG A 195 -5.63 12.75 -12.70
N CYS A 196 -6.80 13.19 -12.25
CA CYS A 196 -7.10 14.63 -12.07
C CYS A 196 -6.49 15.25 -10.79
N GLY A 197 -5.92 14.41 -9.91
CA GLY A 197 -5.31 14.84 -8.65
C GLY A 197 -6.30 15.23 -7.56
N LYS A 198 -7.61 15.00 -7.74
CA LYS A 198 -8.60 15.12 -6.65
C LYS A 198 -8.36 14.07 -5.57
N TYR A 199 -8.05 12.85 -5.95
CA TYR A 199 -7.71 11.76 -5.05
C TYR A 199 -6.25 11.40 -5.28
N ILE A 200 -5.43 11.46 -4.22
CA ILE A 200 -4.04 11.01 -4.25
C ILE A 200 -3.94 9.72 -3.45
N GLU A 201 -3.44 8.67 -4.07
CA GLU A 201 -3.11 7.40 -3.40
C GLU A 201 -1.98 7.66 -2.40
N ILE A 202 -2.15 7.17 -1.17
CA ILE A 202 -1.18 7.37 -0.09
C ILE A 202 -0.72 6.07 0.56
N TRP A 203 -1.40 4.95 0.27
CA TRP A 203 -1.10 3.64 0.83
C TRP A 203 -1.81 2.55 0.01
N ASN A 204 -1.12 1.43 -0.22
CA ASN A 204 -1.69 0.22 -0.81
C ASN A 204 -1.39 -0.99 0.11
N ASP A 205 -2.44 -1.67 0.58
CA ASP A 205 -2.37 -2.92 1.34
C ASP A 205 -2.63 -4.12 0.41
N VAL A 206 -1.55 -4.81 0.02
CA VAL A 206 -1.62 -5.99 -0.85
C VAL A 206 -1.81 -7.27 -0.05
N PHE A 207 -2.81 -8.07 -0.42
CA PHE A 207 -3.12 -9.35 0.21
C PHE A 207 -2.66 -10.51 -0.66
N MET A 208 -1.40 -10.92 -0.47
CA MET A 208 -0.80 -12.03 -1.20
C MET A 208 -1.59 -13.33 -0.98
N GLN A 209 -2.07 -13.95 -2.06
CA GLN A 209 -2.92 -15.15 -2.06
C GLN A 209 -2.50 -16.14 -3.15
#